data_AF-A0A6G2K1W5-F1
#
_entry.id   AF-A0A6G2K1W5-F1
#
_cell.length_a   1.000
_cell.length_b   1.000
_cell.length_c   1.000
_cell.angle_alpha   90.00
_cell.angle_beta   90.00
_cell.angle_gamma   90.00
#
_symmetry.space_group_name_H-M   'P 1'
#
loop_
_entity.id
_entity.type
_entity.pdbx_description
1 polymer ?
#
loop_
_entity_poly.entity_id
_entity_poly.type
_entity_poly.pdbx_seq_one_letter_code
_entity_poly.pdbx_strand_id
1 'polypeptide(L)'
;MHKQRVTVTVDEILLDAASTAVSEGRARSVSEWVGEAMTQRLDRDTRLAALSRLVAEYEAEHGFITGDEIAEQAHQDRDAAGSLRGAALRAG
;
A
#
# COMPACT_ATOMS: atom_id res chain seq x y z
N MET A 1 20.49 -14.66 5.86
CA MET A 1 19.65 -14.79 4.65
C MET A 1 20.52 -15.20 3.49
N HIS A 2 20.20 -16.33 2.84
CA HIS A 2 20.92 -16.76 1.64
C HIS A 2 20.30 -16.08 0.42
N LYS A 3 21.13 -15.46 -0.42
CA LYS A 3 20.71 -14.92 -1.72
C LYS A 3 20.94 -15.99 -2.77
N GLN A 4 19.91 -16.29 -3.56
CA GLN A 4 20.01 -17.21 -4.69
C GLN A 4 20.07 -16.41 -6.00
N ARG A 5 20.93 -16.83 -6.93
CA ARG A 5 21.00 -16.22 -8.26
C ARG A 5 19.83 -16.69 -9.10
N VAL A 6 19.16 -15.76 -9.76
CA VAL A 6 18.03 -16.01 -10.66
C VAL A 6 18.31 -15.24 -11.95
N THR A 7 18.07 -15.88 -13.11
CA THR A 7 18.09 -15.20 -14.41
C THR A 7 16.65 -14.84 -14.76
N VAL A 8 16.41 -13.57 -15.07
CA VAL A 8 15.09 -13.05 -15.44
C VAL A 8 15.21 -12.22 -16.71
N THR A 9 14.15 -12.22 -17.52
CA THR A 9 14.00 -11.27 -18.62
C THR A 9 13.19 -10.09 -18.10
N VAL A 10 13.64 -8.88 -18.36
CA VAL A 10 12.98 -7.64 -17.94
C VAL A 10 12.85 -6.71 -19.13
N ASP A 11 11.84 -5.85 -19.10
CA ASP A 11 11.71 -4.79 -20.10
C ASP A 11 12.90 -3.83 -20.03
N GLU A 12 13.31 -3.33 -21.20
CA GLU A 12 14.44 -2.41 -21.34
C GLU A 12 14.27 -1.16 -20.45
N ILE A 13 13.06 -0.61 -20.41
CA ILE A 13 12.72 0.56 -19.58
C ILE A 13 12.99 0.31 -18.09
N LEU A 14 12.75 -0.91 -17.60
CA LEU A 14 13.01 -1.25 -16.20
C LEU A 14 14.50 -1.39 -15.92
N LEU A 15 15.26 -1.92 -16.88
CA LEU A 15 16.72 -2.02 -16.77
C LEU A 15 17.36 -0.63 -16.76
N ASP A 16 16.88 0.29 -17.60
CA ASP A 16 17.33 1.68 -17.64
C ASP A 16 17.03 2.43 -16.33
N ALA A 17 15.82 2.24 -15.78
CA ALA A 17 15.45 2.82 -14.50
C ALA A 17 16.33 2.30 -13.36
N ALA A 18 16.61 1.00 -13.33
CA ALA A 18 17.50 0.39 -12.34
C ALA A 18 18.95 0.90 -12.49
N SER A 19 19.44 1.00 -13.73
CA SER A 19 20.79 1.50 -14.03
C SER A 19 20.94 2.96 -13.63
N THR A 20 19.93 3.80 -13.91
CA THR A 20 19.87 5.20 -13.46
C THR A 20 19.90 5.29 -11.93
N ALA A 21 19.11 4.46 -11.23
CA ALA A 21 19.11 4.43 -9.77
C ALA A 21 20.46 4.08 -9.16
N VAL A 22 21.21 3.17 -9.79
CA VAL A 22 22.57 2.83 -9.36
C VAL A 22 23.55 3.98 -9.66
N SER A 23 23.42 4.60 -10.83
CA SER A 23 24.25 5.73 -11.25
C SER A 23 24.13 6.93 -10.31
N GLU A 24 22.91 7.20 -9.85
CA GLU A 24 22.60 8.27 -8.89
C GLU A 24 22.91 7.90 -7.44
N GLY A 25 23.41 6.68 -7.18
CA GLY A 25 23.74 6.22 -5.83
C GLY A 25 22.53 5.89 -4.95
N ARG A 26 21.32 5.84 -5.51
CA ARG A 26 20.09 5.43 -4.79
C ARG A 26 20.08 3.94 -4.47
N ALA A 27 20.82 3.12 -5.23
CA ALA A 27 21.06 1.71 -4.96
C ALA A 27 22.53 1.35 -5.26
N ARG A 28 23.11 0.36 -4.56
CA ARG A 28 24.49 -0.07 -4.80
C ARG A 28 24.62 -1.03 -5.98
N SER A 29 23.51 -1.63 -6.42
CA SER A 29 23.47 -2.54 -7.57
C SER A 29 22.04 -2.73 -8.09
N VAL A 30 21.91 -3.22 -9.32
CA VAL A 30 20.60 -3.60 -9.89
C VAL A 30 19.93 -4.68 -9.05
N SER A 31 20.69 -5.66 -8.55
CA SER A 31 20.12 -6.71 -7.68
C SER A 31 19.59 -6.18 -6.35
N GLU A 32 20.21 -5.13 -5.80
CA GLU A 32 19.68 -4.45 -4.62
C GLU A 32 18.41 -3.69 -4.94
N TRP A 33 18.39 -2.93 -6.04
CA TRP A 33 17.22 -2.18 -6.48
C TRP A 33 16.00 -3.10 -6.74
N VAL A 34 16.22 -4.20 -7.45
CA VAL A 34 15.18 -5.23 -7.68
C VAL A 34 14.77 -5.88 -6.37
N GLY A 35 15.73 -6.22 -5.50
CA GLY A 35 15.44 -6.81 -4.20
C GLY A 35 14.56 -5.93 -3.33
N GLU A 36 14.84 -4.62 -3.30
CA GLU A 36 14.03 -3.65 -2.57
C GLU A 36 12.60 -3.57 -3.13
N ALA A 37 12.46 -3.46 -4.44
CA ALA A 37 11.15 -3.45 -5.10
C ALA A 37 10.33 -4.73 -4.79
N MET A 38 10.99 -5.90 -4.80
CA MET A 38 10.36 -7.17 -4.43
C MET A 38 9.95 -7.20 -2.95
N THR A 39 10.78 -6.67 -2.05
CA THR A 39 10.45 -6.57 -0.61
C THR A 39 9.26 -5.66 -0.38
N GLN A 40 9.22 -4.49 -1.03
CA GLN A 40 8.09 -3.56 -0.91
C GLN A 40 6.79 -4.20 -1.41
N ARG A 41 6.85 -4.91 -2.55
CA ARG A 41 5.69 -5.64 -3.08
C ARG A 41 5.24 -6.74 -2.13
N LEU A 42 6.16 -7.53 -1.56
CA LEU A 42 5.84 -8.60 -0.63
C LEU A 42 5.17 -8.08 0.64
N ASP A 43 5.68 -7.00 1.23
CA ASP A 43 5.09 -6.37 2.41
C ASP A 43 3.67 -5.86 2.11
N ARG A 44 3.49 -5.16 0.98
CA ARG A 44 2.17 -4.70 0.54
C ARG A 44 1.19 -5.86 0.36
N ASP A 45 1.58 -6.89 -0.38
CA ASP A 45 0.72 -8.03 -0.68
C ASP A 45 0.38 -8.81 0.61
N THR A 46 1.31 -8.92 1.56
CA THR A 46 1.09 -9.51 2.89
C THR A 46 0.05 -8.71 3.69
N ARG A 47 0.18 -7.38 3.72
CA ARG A 47 -0.78 -6.51 4.42
C ARG A 47 -2.16 -6.58 3.80
N LEU A 48 -2.26 -6.56 2.47
CA LEU A 48 -3.53 -6.69 1.78
C LEU A 48 -4.20 -8.03 2.07
N ALA A 49 -3.44 -9.13 2.05
CA ALA A 49 -3.97 -10.45 2.41
C ALA A 49 -4.48 -10.49 3.87
N ALA A 50 -3.76 -9.87 4.80
CA ALA A 50 -4.19 -9.77 6.19
C ALA A 50 -5.49 -8.95 6.34
N LEU A 51 -5.59 -7.81 5.64
CA LEU A 51 -6.81 -6.99 5.63
C LEU A 51 -8.00 -7.74 5.02
N SER A 52 -7.80 -8.40 3.87
CA SER A 52 -8.85 -9.21 3.24
C SER A 52 -9.35 -10.32 4.16
N ARG A 53 -8.44 -10.96 4.92
CA ARG A 53 -8.83 -11.96 5.93
C ARG A 53 -9.68 -11.34 7.04
N LEU A 54 -9.28 -10.20 7.58
CA LEU A 54 -10.03 -9.52 8.65
C LEU A 54 -11.42 -9.07 8.17
N VAL A 55 -11.53 -8.56 6.95
CA VAL A 55 -12.83 -8.19 6.35
C VAL A 55 -13.70 -9.44 6.21
N ALA A 56 -13.17 -10.55 5.68
CA ALA A 56 -13.93 -11.78 5.54
C ALA A 56 -14.40 -12.36 6.90
N GLU A 57 -13.56 -12.27 7.94
CA GLU A 57 -13.94 -12.67 9.31
C GLU A 57 -15.08 -11.81 9.85
N TYR A 58 -15.00 -10.49 9.67
CA TYR A 58 -16.06 -9.56 10.06
C TYR A 58 -17.37 -9.81 9.30
N GLU A 59 -17.30 -9.98 7.98
CA GLU A 59 -18.49 -10.21 7.15
C GLU A 59 -19.17 -11.54 7.45
N ALA A 60 -18.40 -12.56 7.86
CA ALA A 60 -18.95 -13.83 8.32
C ALA A 60 -19.74 -13.69 9.63
N GLU A 61 -19.34 -12.76 10.52
CA GLU A 61 -20.02 -12.51 11.80
C GLU A 61 -21.20 -11.54 11.65
N HIS A 62 -21.06 -10.50 10.82
CA HIS A 62 -21.98 -9.36 10.79
C HIS A 62 -22.77 -9.21 9.48
N GLY A 63 -22.46 -9.99 8.45
CA GLY A 63 -23.00 -9.83 7.11
C GLY A 63 -22.08 -8.99 6.21
N PHE A 64 -22.33 -9.03 4.90
CA PHE A 64 -21.49 -8.37 3.90
C PHE A 64 -21.54 -6.85 4.03
N ILE A 65 -20.37 -6.21 3.89
CA ILE A 65 -20.27 -4.76 3.81
C ILE A 65 -20.65 -4.34 2.39
N THR A 66 -21.70 -3.55 2.24
CA THR A 66 -22.18 -3.09 0.94
C THR A 66 -21.54 -1.77 0.52
N GLY A 67 -21.56 -1.49 -0.79
CA GLY A 67 -21.07 -0.21 -1.33
C GLY A 67 -21.85 1.00 -0.81
N ASP A 68 -23.16 0.83 -0.58
CA ASP A 68 -24.02 1.88 -0.06
C ASP A 68 -23.68 2.20 1.40
N GLU A 69 -23.42 1.18 2.23
CA GLU A 69 -22.98 1.37 3.62
C GLU A 69 -21.62 2.06 3.69
N ILE A 70 -20.67 1.72 2.79
CA ILE A 70 -19.38 2.41 2.71
C ILE A 70 -19.56 3.88 2.32
N ALA A 71 -20.45 4.17 1.36
CA ALA A 71 -20.71 5.52 0.91
C ALA A 71 -21.34 6.39 2.01
N GLU A 72 -22.31 5.82 2.74
CA GLU A 72 -22.95 6.46 3.89
C GLU A 72 -21.95 6.72 5.02
N GLN A 73 -21.14 5.72 5.39
CA GLN A 73 -20.10 5.89 6.40
C GLN A 73 -19.10 6.99 6.00
N ALA A 74 -18.66 7.01 4.74
CA ALA A 74 -17.76 8.05 4.24
C ALA A 74 -18.39 9.44 4.26
N HIS A 75 -19.72 9.56 4.11
CA HIS A 75 -20.44 10.82 4.27
C HIS A 75 -20.43 11.27 5.74
N GLN A 76 -20.78 10.38 6.66
CA GLN A 76 -20.79 10.64 8.10
C GLN A 76 -19.39 11.04 8.61
N ASP A 77 -18.33 10.39 8.12
CA ASP A 77 -16.95 10.72 8.48
C ASP A 77 -16.55 12.13 8.05
N ARG A 78 -17.00 12.57 6.86
CA ARG A 78 -16.77 13.94 6.37
C ARG A 78 -17.52 14.97 7.21
N ASP A 79 -18.76 14.69 7.58
CA ASP A 79 -19.58 15.58 8.39
C ASP A 79 -19.02 15.70 9.82
N ALA A 80 -18.57 14.59 10.40
CA ALA A 80 -17.87 14.56 11.68
C ALA A 80 -16.58 15.40 11.63
N ALA A 81 -15.75 15.21 10.60
CA ALA A 81 -14.53 16.01 10.41
C ALA A 81 -14.82 17.52 10.25
N GLY A 82 -15.90 17.87 9.55
CA GLY A 82 -16.37 19.25 9.41
C GLY A 82 -16.81 19.88 10.74
N SER A 83 -17.57 19.12 11.55
CA SER A 83 -18.05 19.59 12.87
C SER A 83 -16.90 19.86 13.85
N LEU A 84 -15.85 19.05 13.84
CA LEU A 84 -14.64 19.26 14.65
C LEU A 84 -13.89 20.53 14.25
N ARG A 85 -13.77 20.82 12.95
CA ARG A 85 -13.16 22.10 12.48
C ARG A 85 -14.01 23.30 12.88
N GLY A 86 -15.33 23.21 12.76
CA GLY A 86 -16.26 24.26 13.17
C GLY A 86 -16.27 24.51 14.68
N ALA A 87 -16.04 23.48 15.50
CA ALA A 87 -15.90 23.60 16.94
C ALA A 87 -14.55 24.24 17.33
N ALA A 88 -13.45 23.85 16.67
CA ALA A 88 -12.12 24.43 16.91
C ALA A 88 -12.06 25.93 16.58
N LEU A 89 -12.72 26.37 15.50
CA LEU A 89 -12.78 27.79 15.11
C LEU A 89 -13.67 28.65 16.03
N ARG A 90 -14.59 28.04 16.79
CA ARG A 90 -15.45 28.75 17.75
C ARG A 90 -14.89 28.80 19.18
N ALA A 91 -13.86 28.00 19.46
CA ALA A 91 -13.23 27.89 20.78
C ALA A 91 -11.93 28.70 20.92
N GLY A 92 -11.46 29.37 19.87
CA GLY A 92 -10.34 30.31 19.87
C GLY A 92 -10.80 31.74 19.62
#